data_AF-A0A1G4MGQ8-F1
#
_entry.id   AF-A0A1G4MGQ8-F1
#
_cell.length_a   1.000
_cell.length_b   1.000
_cell.length_c   1.000
_cell.angle_alpha   90.00
_cell.angle_beta   90.00
_cell.angle_gamma   90.00
#
_symmetry.space_group_name_H-M   'P 1'
#
loop_
_entity.id
_entity.type
_entity.pdbx_description
1 polymer ?
#
loop_
_entity_poly.entity_id
_entity_poly.type
_entity_poly.pdbx_seq_one_letter_code
_entity_poly.pdbx_strand_id
1 'polypeptide(L)'
;MLRKFVGPKSKRLKMDTRKHRSHSTHMGGPSSAIHVRDGSHPQFTNGHSHGTGQYLTAAANINNHLGGHKTWVSEVEHFKALSTTAYVHNAAQEKFIEEYLTEMRQSYMAQEVRSNEELEAKVEKAEEAWLSAHGVCKVSKSVVEVDNVAIVDLKGKDVCREERVEVSTLSAGPDKKELEKVLRKVRNEHIPKVSPSPSPENFRYLENSIRMLVSKQTICFCVDIEAYESNTKVVTEIGISIYDPRENLYSAVPNFRTYHLIVSESMRLRNNKFVCDYKDCFLQGESMVMTLNSCVEFIQSLINYYMLPRTEPDGTWNRAFVGHNVKGDLRWLSSIGVKIPKDLDHEVLALGHKKKRIGVLDTEKLFRLSYGSKGSSLGKILRLLEIPHAYLHNAGNDAYFTLKLLMHFCDISFRKRLGMDDLYGMAHKIEMWGERDHHEPKILPMSYTLATKEFTNPSLRRKIVSQTEFGGCRFFMDPFQAFKFRGT
;
A
#
# COMPACT_ATOMS: atom_id res chain seq x y z
N MET A 1 -23.47 48.32 35.04
CA MET A 1 -22.11 48.72 35.43
C MET A 1 -21.12 48.21 34.37
N LEU A 2 -21.11 48.83 33.19
CA LEU A 2 -20.21 48.51 32.06
C LEU A 2 -19.28 49.70 31.86
N ARG A 3 -17.99 49.54 32.18
CA ARG A 3 -16.96 50.57 31.92
C ARG A 3 -16.30 50.34 30.57
N LYS A 4 -16.34 51.41 29.77
CA LYS A 4 -15.57 51.63 28.54
C LYS A 4 -14.07 51.68 28.86
N PHE A 5 -13.26 51.08 28.00
CA PHE A 5 -11.90 51.58 27.70
C PHE A 5 -11.70 51.58 26.19
N VAL A 6 -11.37 52.77 25.67
CA VAL A 6 -11.11 53.08 24.27
C VAL A 6 -9.59 53.05 24.07
N GLY A 7 -9.10 52.21 23.16
CA GLY A 7 -7.70 52.21 22.69
C GLY A 7 -7.56 52.91 21.32
N PRO A 8 -6.39 53.49 21.00
CA PRO A 8 -6.22 54.40 19.88
C PRO A 8 -6.13 53.69 18.52
N LYS A 9 -6.63 54.36 17.48
CA LYS A 9 -6.54 53.94 16.07
C LYS A 9 -5.08 53.84 15.62
N SER A 10 -4.60 52.63 15.32
CA SER A 10 -3.29 52.43 14.68
C SER A 10 -3.39 52.57 13.16
N LYS A 11 -2.37 53.22 12.60
CA LYS A 11 -2.29 53.73 11.22
C LYS A 11 -2.06 52.59 10.22
N ARG A 12 -2.78 52.65 9.10
CA ARG A 12 -2.58 51.83 7.90
C ARG A 12 -1.17 52.09 7.35
N LEU A 13 -0.23 51.16 7.51
CA LEU A 13 1.07 51.22 6.84
C LEU A 13 0.84 51.08 5.33
N LYS A 14 1.12 52.14 4.58
CA LYS A 14 1.29 52.08 3.13
C LYS A 14 2.66 51.46 2.85
N MET A 15 2.68 50.32 2.18
CA MET A 15 3.93 49.74 1.68
C MET A 15 4.36 50.52 0.44
N ASP A 16 5.56 51.10 0.50
CA ASP A 16 6.15 51.97 -0.50
C ASP A 16 6.56 51.18 -1.74
N THR A 17 5.86 51.42 -2.85
CA THR A 17 6.21 50.89 -4.16
C THR A 17 7.06 51.92 -4.90
N ARG A 18 8.40 51.85 -4.78
CA ARG A 18 9.36 52.15 -5.87
C ARG A 18 10.82 52.10 -5.41
N LYS A 19 11.63 51.54 -6.33
CA LYS A 19 13.11 51.54 -6.44
C LYS A 19 13.87 50.48 -5.65
N HIS A 20 13.85 49.26 -6.20
CA HIS A 20 15.11 48.63 -6.57
C HIS A 20 15.10 48.33 -8.07
N ARG A 21 15.91 49.08 -8.82
CA ARG A 21 16.33 48.75 -10.19
C ARG A 21 17.23 47.51 -10.08
N SER A 22 16.71 46.32 -10.40
CA SER A 22 17.57 45.22 -10.81
C SER A 22 17.76 45.31 -12.32
N HIS A 23 19.02 45.24 -12.73
CA HIS A 23 19.42 45.25 -14.13
C HIS A 23 18.82 44.06 -14.85
N SER A 24 18.14 44.34 -15.96
CA SER A 24 17.86 43.36 -17.00
C SER A 24 19.18 42.97 -17.65
N THR A 25 19.75 41.84 -17.24
CA THR A 25 20.72 41.11 -18.06
C THR A 25 20.04 39.86 -18.58
N HIS A 26 19.97 39.78 -19.91
CA HIS A 26 19.77 38.54 -20.64
C HIS A 26 20.62 37.43 -20.04
N MET A 27 19.99 36.34 -19.61
CA MET A 27 20.64 35.04 -19.50
C MET A 27 19.64 33.99 -19.98
N GLY A 28 19.81 33.57 -21.23
CA GLY A 28 19.31 32.29 -21.70
C GLY A 28 20.09 31.16 -21.02
N GLY A 29 19.37 30.24 -20.41
CA GLY A 29 19.91 29.01 -19.81
C GLY A 29 18.89 28.37 -18.87
N PRO A 30 18.72 27.03 -18.85
CA PRO A 30 17.75 26.38 -17.97
C PRO A 30 18.37 26.17 -16.58
N SER A 31 17.96 26.94 -15.57
CA SER A 31 18.33 26.65 -14.18
C SER A 31 17.22 25.83 -13.49
N SER A 32 17.27 24.50 -13.65
CA SER A 32 16.59 23.54 -12.79
C SER A 32 17.48 23.24 -11.58
N ALA A 33 17.69 24.23 -10.70
CA ALA A 33 18.53 24.05 -9.53
C ALA A 33 17.75 23.28 -8.45
N ILE A 34 18.21 22.06 -8.15
CA ILE A 34 17.77 21.26 -7.01
C ILE A 34 18.38 21.89 -5.77
N HIS A 35 17.55 22.19 -4.75
CA HIS A 35 18.06 22.59 -3.45
C HIS A 35 18.55 21.34 -2.71
N VAL A 36 19.88 21.20 -2.62
CA VAL A 36 20.58 20.15 -1.87
C VAL A 36 21.23 20.81 -0.66
N ARG A 37 21.14 20.17 0.51
CA ARG A 37 21.87 20.61 1.72
C ARG A 37 23.38 20.36 1.53
N ASP A 38 24.18 21.32 1.99
CA ASP A 38 25.59 21.56 1.64
C ASP A 38 25.82 22.05 0.21
N GLY A 39 26.31 23.30 0.10
CA GLY A 39 26.66 23.96 -1.16
C GLY A 39 27.84 23.34 -1.91
N SER A 40 28.28 22.13 -1.52
CA SER A 40 29.08 21.25 -2.36
C SER A 40 28.17 20.58 -3.38
N HIS A 41 27.71 21.35 -4.38
CA HIS A 41 27.47 20.74 -5.68
C HIS A 41 28.73 19.91 -5.97
N PRO A 42 28.64 18.58 -6.13
CA PRO A 42 29.76 17.86 -6.71
C PRO A 42 30.02 18.62 -8.00
N GLN A 43 31.22 19.18 -8.17
CA GLN A 43 31.63 19.72 -9.45
C GLN A 43 31.68 18.51 -10.38
N PHE A 44 30.52 18.17 -10.95
CA PHE A 44 30.36 17.11 -11.91
C PHE A 44 31.04 17.63 -13.15
N THR A 45 32.33 17.32 -13.26
CA THR A 45 33.13 17.64 -14.43
C THR A 45 32.39 17.15 -15.67
N ASN A 46 32.37 17.97 -16.72
CA ASN A 46 31.67 17.76 -17.99
C ASN A 46 32.08 16.48 -18.77
N GLY A 47 32.72 15.50 -18.13
CA GLY A 47 33.20 14.25 -18.72
C GLY A 47 32.59 12.95 -18.17
N HIS A 48 31.72 12.99 -17.14
CA HIS A 48 31.08 11.77 -16.63
C HIS A 48 29.77 11.48 -17.37
N SER A 49 29.73 10.38 -18.13
CA SER A 49 28.54 9.92 -18.84
C SER A 49 27.51 9.38 -17.83
N HIS A 50 26.52 10.21 -17.46
CA HIS A 50 25.38 9.76 -16.65
C HIS A 50 24.47 8.83 -17.45
N GLY A 51 23.88 7.84 -16.78
CA GLY A 51 22.89 6.94 -17.38
C GLY A 51 23.09 5.47 -17.01
N THR A 52 22.40 4.60 -17.75
CA THR A 52 22.34 3.15 -17.47
C THR A 52 23.72 2.50 -17.33
N GLY A 53 24.69 2.85 -18.18
CA GLY A 53 26.03 2.26 -18.13
C GLY A 53 26.77 2.55 -16.82
N GLN A 54 26.82 3.82 -16.40
CA GLN A 54 27.49 4.24 -15.18
C GLN A 54 26.85 3.61 -13.94
N TYR A 55 25.52 3.55 -13.88
CA TYR A 55 24.82 2.87 -12.80
C TYR A 55 25.23 1.39 -12.73
N LEU A 56 25.24 0.68 -13.87
CA LEU A 56 25.59 -0.75 -13.88
C LEU A 56 27.04 -0.98 -13.48
N THR A 57 27.98 -0.10 -13.88
CA THR A 57 29.36 -0.12 -13.41
C THR A 57 29.45 0.12 -11.91
N ALA A 58 28.73 1.08 -11.36
CA ALA A 58 28.70 1.32 -9.92
C ALA A 58 28.12 0.10 -9.18
N ALA A 59 26.99 -0.43 -9.66
CA ALA A 59 26.33 -1.60 -9.09
C ALA A 59 27.23 -2.84 -9.04
N ALA A 60 28.02 -3.07 -10.09
CA ALA A 60 28.98 -4.19 -10.14
C ALA A 60 30.14 -4.05 -9.13
N ASN A 61 30.45 -2.82 -8.71
CA ASN A 61 31.55 -2.51 -7.80
C ASN A 61 31.09 -2.20 -6.36
N ILE A 62 29.79 -2.39 -6.05
CA ILE A 62 29.29 -2.14 -4.69
C ILE A 62 29.99 -3.08 -3.72
N ASN A 63 30.54 -2.50 -2.66
CA ASN A 63 31.09 -3.26 -1.56
C ASN A 63 30.50 -2.75 -0.23
N ASN A 64 29.48 -3.45 0.24
CA ASN A 64 28.86 -3.12 1.52
C ASN A 64 29.74 -3.62 2.69
N HIS A 65 30.68 -2.78 3.09
CA HIS A 65 31.62 -3.01 4.18
C HIS A 65 30.98 -2.93 5.57
N LEU A 66 29.79 -2.33 5.68
CA LEU A 66 29.03 -2.33 6.91
C LEU A 66 28.53 -3.76 7.14
N GLY A 67 29.20 -4.46 8.06
CA GLY A 67 28.78 -5.77 8.55
C GLY A 67 27.43 -5.70 9.30
N GLY A 68 27.02 -6.81 9.92
CA GLY A 68 25.68 -6.96 10.49
C GLY A 68 25.32 -6.10 11.71
N HIS A 69 26.18 -5.23 12.22
CA HIS A 69 25.87 -4.46 13.45
C HIS A 69 26.42 -3.03 13.50
N LYS A 70 27.24 -2.60 12.53
CA LYS A 70 27.80 -1.25 12.53
C LYS A 70 26.78 -0.24 12.01
N THR A 71 26.62 0.89 12.68
CA THR A 71 25.75 1.98 12.22
C THR A 71 26.19 3.30 12.83
N TRP A 72 26.29 4.34 12.00
CA TRP A 72 26.55 5.71 12.48
C TRP A 72 25.35 6.28 13.27
N VAL A 73 24.16 5.70 13.12
CA VAL A 73 22.94 6.17 13.79
C VAL A 73 23.09 6.10 15.32
N SER A 74 23.81 5.10 15.84
CA SER A 74 24.05 4.96 17.28
C SER A 74 25.02 5.99 17.87
N GLU A 75 25.76 6.71 17.04
CA GLU A 75 26.69 7.76 17.49
C GLU A 75 25.94 9.05 17.85
N VAL A 76 24.72 9.21 17.34
CA VAL A 76 23.84 10.34 17.66
C VAL A 76 23.15 10.10 19.01
N GLU A 77 23.32 11.03 19.94
CA GLU A 77 22.84 10.91 21.34
C GLU A 77 21.35 10.58 21.44
N HIS A 78 20.51 11.26 20.64
CA HIS A 78 19.08 11.01 20.57
C HIS A 78 18.75 9.54 20.30
N PHE A 79 19.36 8.96 19.26
CA PHE A 79 19.14 7.56 18.86
C PHE A 79 19.77 6.57 19.85
N LYS A 80 20.86 6.95 20.52
CA LYS A 80 21.42 6.17 21.62
C LYS A 80 20.42 6.08 22.78
N ALA A 81 19.78 7.19 23.16
CA ALA A 81 18.79 7.22 24.23
C ALA A 81 17.58 6.31 23.91
N LEU A 82 17.04 6.37 22.69
CA LEU A 82 15.91 5.51 22.28
C LEU A 82 16.22 4.01 22.38
N SER A 83 17.45 3.60 22.12
CA SER A 83 17.86 2.19 22.23
C SER A 83 17.88 1.66 23.67
N THR A 84 17.69 2.52 24.66
CA THR A 84 17.59 2.14 26.08
C THR A 84 16.14 2.10 26.58
N THR A 85 15.18 2.54 25.78
CA THR A 85 13.76 2.55 26.13
C THR A 85 13.15 1.17 25.93
N ALA A 86 12.63 0.56 26.99
CA ALA A 86 11.88 -0.69 26.91
C ALA A 86 10.40 -0.41 26.61
N TYR A 87 9.77 -1.33 25.88
CA TYR A 87 8.32 -1.33 25.70
C TYR A 87 7.62 -1.66 27.03
N VAL A 88 6.60 -0.88 27.37
CA VAL A 88 5.75 -1.11 28.53
C VAL A 88 4.40 -1.62 28.05
N HIS A 89 4.07 -2.83 28.45
CA HIS A 89 2.81 -3.46 28.09
C HIS A 89 1.61 -2.75 28.75
N ASN A 90 0.56 -2.51 27.98
CA ASN A 90 -0.68 -1.89 28.44
C ASN A 90 -1.84 -2.88 28.33
N ALA A 91 -2.20 -3.51 29.46
CA ALA A 91 -3.23 -4.54 29.52
C ALA A 91 -4.64 -4.02 29.18
N ALA A 92 -4.96 -2.76 29.51
CA ALA A 92 -6.24 -2.16 29.16
C ALA A 92 -6.36 -1.95 27.65
N GLN A 93 -5.27 -1.54 27.01
CA GLN A 93 -5.22 -1.40 25.55
C GLN A 93 -5.26 -2.76 24.85
N GLU A 94 -4.54 -3.76 25.35
CA GLU A 94 -4.62 -5.13 24.82
C GLU A 94 -6.05 -5.68 24.89
N LYS A 95 -6.71 -5.54 26.05
CA LYS A 95 -8.12 -5.94 26.20
C LYS A 95 -9.03 -5.27 25.18
N PHE A 96 -8.88 -3.95 24.99
CA PHE A 96 -9.65 -3.21 23.98
C PHE A 96 -9.39 -3.71 22.55
N ILE A 97 -8.13 -4.04 22.21
CA ILE A 97 -7.78 -4.61 20.91
C ILE A 97 -8.46 -5.96 20.72
N GLU A 98 -8.36 -6.87 21.70
CA GLU A 98 -8.93 -8.22 21.57
C GLU A 98 -10.47 -8.23 21.51
N GLU A 99 -11.13 -7.33 22.25
CA GLU A 99 -12.58 -7.12 22.15
C GLU A 99 -12.98 -6.72 20.72
N TYR A 100 -12.30 -5.71 20.15
CA TYR A 100 -12.56 -5.29 18.76
C TYR A 100 -12.27 -6.39 17.75
N LEU A 101 -11.17 -7.12 17.87
CA LEU A 101 -10.82 -8.20 16.94
C LEU A 101 -11.84 -9.35 16.99
N THR A 102 -12.39 -9.63 18.18
CA THR A 102 -13.46 -10.63 18.36
C THR A 102 -14.73 -10.19 17.63
N GLU A 103 -15.17 -8.94 17.82
CA GLU A 103 -16.32 -8.36 17.12
C GLU A 103 -16.12 -8.38 15.59
N MET A 104 -14.94 -7.94 15.13
CA MET A 104 -14.57 -7.91 13.72
C MET A 104 -14.64 -9.32 13.12
N ARG A 105 -14.11 -10.33 13.81
CA ARG A 105 -14.14 -11.72 13.35
C ARG A 105 -15.56 -12.24 13.18
N GLN A 106 -16.42 -12.03 14.17
CA GLN A 106 -17.82 -12.44 14.10
C GLN A 106 -18.55 -11.77 12.94
N SER A 107 -18.33 -10.47 12.75
CA SER A 107 -18.88 -9.71 11.62
C SER A 107 -18.43 -10.27 10.26
N TYR A 108 -17.13 -10.55 10.10
CA TYR A 108 -16.59 -11.08 8.85
C TYR A 108 -17.15 -12.47 8.54
N MET A 109 -17.24 -13.37 9.53
CA MET A 109 -17.83 -14.71 9.36
C MET A 109 -19.31 -14.62 8.95
N ALA A 110 -20.09 -13.73 9.55
CA ALA A 110 -21.49 -13.55 9.18
C ALA A 110 -21.66 -13.01 7.74
N GLN A 111 -20.82 -12.04 7.34
CA GLN A 111 -20.84 -11.47 6.00
C GLN A 111 -20.39 -12.46 4.92
N GLU A 112 -19.44 -13.33 5.26
CA GLU A 112 -18.99 -14.42 4.39
C GLU A 112 -20.10 -15.43 4.13
N VAL A 113 -20.75 -15.96 5.19
CA VAL A 113 -21.86 -16.91 5.05
C VAL A 113 -22.92 -16.34 4.11
N ARG A 114 -23.32 -15.10 4.33
CA ARG A 114 -24.26 -14.39 3.47
C ARG A 114 -23.76 -14.26 2.02
N SER A 115 -22.49 -13.87 1.82
CA SER A 115 -21.90 -13.71 0.48
C SER A 115 -21.85 -15.04 -0.27
N ASN A 116 -21.54 -16.14 0.42
CA ASN A 116 -21.54 -17.49 -0.16
C ASN A 116 -22.94 -17.91 -0.58
N GLU A 117 -23.96 -17.73 0.27
CA GLU A 117 -25.36 -18.00 -0.08
C GLU A 117 -25.82 -17.18 -1.31
N GLU A 118 -25.50 -15.89 -1.34
CA GLU A 118 -25.80 -15.02 -2.48
C GLU A 118 -25.05 -15.46 -3.76
N LEU A 119 -23.82 -15.97 -3.64
CA LEU A 119 -23.05 -16.48 -4.77
C LEU A 119 -23.64 -17.80 -5.31
N GLU A 120 -23.98 -18.73 -4.43
CA GLU A 120 -24.60 -20.00 -4.79
C GLU A 120 -25.92 -19.78 -5.54
N ALA A 121 -26.78 -18.90 -5.03
CA ALA A 121 -28.03 -18.53 -5.70
C ALA A 121 -27.80 -17.90 -7.10
N LYS A 122 -26.77 -17.05 -7.25
CA LYS A 122 -26.39 -16.46 -8.56
C LYS A 122 -25.88 -17.53 -9.53
N VAL A 123 -25.10 -18.49 -9.05
CA VAL A 123 -24.55 -19.61 -9.83
C VAL A 123 -25.68 -20.53 -10.29
N GLU A 124 -26.58 -20.93 -9.39
CA GLU A 124 -27.74 -21.77 -9.72
C GLU A 124 -28.63 -21.10 -10.76
N LYS A 125 -28.99 -19.82 -10.54
CA LYS A 125 -29.79 -19.05 -11.51
C LYS A 125 -29.12 -18.94 -12.88
N ALA A 126 -27.81 -18.76 -12.93
CA ALA A 126 -27.07 -18.69 -14.18
C ALA A 126 -27.00 -20.04 -14.90
N GLU A 127 -26.85 -21.12 -14.16
CA GLU A 127 -26.89 -22.49 -14.69
C GLU A 127 -28.27 -22.80 -15.28
N GLU A 128 -29.35 -22.50 -14.55
CA GLU A 128 -30.72 -22.71 -15.02
C GLU A 128 -31.06 -21.90 -16.26
N ALA A 129 -30.69 -20.61 -16.28
CA ALA A 129 -30.88 -19.76 -17.45
C ALA A 129 -30.10 -20.29 -18.67
N TRP A 130 -28.88 -20.80 -18.47
CA TRP A 130 -28.09 -21.37 -19.55
C TRP A 130 -28.69 -22.68 -20.07
N LEU A 131 -29.08 -23.60 -19.18
CA LEU A 131 -29.72 -24.87 -19.54
C LEU A 131 -31.03 -24.64 -20.31
N SER A 132 -31.86 -23.71 -19.85
CA SER A 132 -33.09 -23.30 -20.54
C SER A 132 -32.81 -22.76 -21.95
N ALA A 133 -31.82 -21.87 -22.10
CA ALA A 133 -31.46 -21.30 -23.40
C ALA A 133 -30.88 -22.33 -24.39
N HIS A 134 -30.31 -23.43 -23.91
CA HIS A 134 -29.71 -24.49 -24.74
C HIS A 134 -30.59 -25.74 -24.86
N GLY A 135 -31.83 -25.70 -24.38
CA GLY A 135 -32.79 -26.80 -24.52
C GLY A 135 -32.46 -28.05 -23.71
N VAL A 136 -31.67 -27.92 -22.64
CA VAL A 136 -31.26 -29.04 -21.78
C VAL A 136 -32.10 -29.02 -20.50
N CYS A 137 -32.77 -30.12 -20.19
CA CYS A 137 -33.57 -30.24 -18.97
C CYS A 137 -32.73 -30.85 -17.83
N LYS A 138 -32.77 -30.28 -16.62
CA LYS A 138 -32.18 -30.90 -15.41
C LYS A 138 -32.93 -32.23 -15.18
N VAL A 139 -32.25 -33.36 -15.34
CA VAL A 139 -32.81 -34.65 -14.92
C VAL A 139 -32.73 -34.71 -13.39
N SER A 140 -33.86 -34.55 -12.72
CA SER A 140 -33.99 -34.77 -11.28
C SER A 140 -33.71 -36.24 -10.96
N LYS A 141 -32.74 -36.51 -10.08
CA LYS A 141 -32.54 -37.85 -9.52
C LYS A 141 -33.77 -38.24 -8.69
N SER A 142 -34.63 -39.11 -9.20
CA SER A 142 -35.56 -39.86 -8.36
C SER A 142 -34.77 -40.95 -7.63
N VAL A 143 -34.59 -40.80 -6.32
CA VAL A 143 -34.11 -41.90 -5.48
C VAL A 143 -35.26 -42.89 -5.36
N VAL A 144 -35.10 -44.07 -5.94
CA VAL A 144 -35.99 -45.20 -5.68
C VAL A 144 -35.41 -45.92 -4.48
N GLU A 145 -36.05 -45.80 -3.31
CA GLU A 145 -35.81 -46.72 -2.20
C GLU A 145 -36.26 -48.12 -2.65
N VAL A 146 -35.35 -49.08 -2.62
CA VAL A 146 -35.68 -50.49 -2.85
C VAL A 146 -35.67 -51.17 -1.48
N ASP A 147 -36.84 -51.69 -1.09
CA ASP A 147 -37.04 -52.41 0.17
C ASP A 147 -36.09 -53.61 0.31
N ASN A 148 -35.56 -53.75 1.53
CA ASN A 148 -34.67 -54.84 1.93
C ASN A 148 -35.34 -56.21 1.73
N VAL A 149 -34.75 -57.05 0.88
CA VAL A 149 -35.05 -58.49 0.84
C VAL A 149 -33.96 -59.23 1.63
N ALA A 150 -34.37 -59.83 2.74
CA ALA A 150 -33.53 -60.69 3.56
C ALA A 150 -33.15 -61.97 2.80
N ILE A 151 -31.84 -62.30 2.78
CA ILE A 151 -31.37 -63.64 2.43
C ILE A 151 -30.44 -64.13 3.55
N VAL A 152 -30.86 -65.22 4.15
CA VAL A 152 -30.14 -66.02 5.15
C VAL A 152 -28.99 -66.81 4.49
N ASP A 153 -27.86 -66.79 5.18
CA ASP A 153 -26.58 -67.43 4.88
C ASP A 153 -26.67 -68.96 4.85
N LEU A 154 -26.00 -69.62 3.89
CA LEU A 154 -25.36 -70.91 4.11
C LEU A 154 -24.05 -71.02 3.31
N LYS A 155 -22.95 -70.77 4.03
CA LYS A 155 -21.54 -71.14 3.79
C LYS A 155 -20.68 -69.97 3.33
N GLY A 156 -20.06 -69.34 4.32
CA GLY A 156 -19.03 -68.32 4.18
C GLY A 156 -18.01 -68.63 3.08
N LYS A 157 -17.99 -67.73 2.10
CA LYS A 157 -16.87 -67.39 1.22
C LYS A 157 -17.16 -66.00 0.64
N ASP A 158 -16.18 -65.12 0.74
CA ASP A 158 -16.19 -63.80 0.09
C ASP A 158 -16.54 -63.93 -1.39
N VAL A 159 -17.54 -63.16 -1.84
CA VAL A 159 -17.73 -62.86 -3.26
C VAL A 159 -17.89 -61.35 -3.38
N CYS A 160 -16.83 -60.71 -3.88
CA CYS A 160 -16.92 -59.38 -4.48
C CYS A 160 -17.96 -59.45 -5.61
N ARG A 161 -19.01 -58.65 -5.52
CA ARG A 161 -19.86 -58.35 -6.67
C ARG A 161 -19.81 -56.85 -6.89
N GLU A 162 -19.06 -56.46 -7.92
CA GLU A 162 -19.17 -55.14 -8.53
C GLU A 162 -20.57 -55.01 -9.13
N GLU A 163 -21.47 -54.29 -8.45
CA GLU A 163 -22.66 -53.79 -9.12
C GLU A 163 -22.34 -52.46 -9.79
N ARG A 164 -22.34 -52.54 -11.11
CA ARG A 164 -22.13 -51.47 -12.08
C ARG A 164 -23.27 -50.46 -11.93
N VAL A 165 -23.02 -49.35 -11.24
CA VAL A 165 -23.96 -48.23 -11.21
C VAL A 165 -23.98 -47.61 -12.60
N GLU A 166 -25.15 -47.65 -13.25
CA GLU A 166 -25.40 -46.99 -14.53
C GLU A 166 -25.07 -45.50 -14.42
N VAL A 167 -24.00 -45.10 -15.10
CA VAL A 167 -23.69 -43.70 -15.37
C VAL A 167 -24.75 -43.22 -16.35
N SER A 168 -25.74 -42.47 -15.86
CA SER A 168 -26.60 -41.64 -16.70
C SER A 168 -25.71 -40.72 -17.53
N THR A 169 -25.53 -41.09 -18.79
CA THR A 169 -24.75 -40.34 -19.76
C THR A 169 -25.65 -39.25 -20.31
N LEU A 170 -25.26 -38.00 -20.07
CA LEU A 170 -25.83 -36.84 -20.76
C LEU A 170 -25.82 -37.13 -22.27
N SER A 171 -27.01 -37.26 -22.85
CA SER A 171 -27.22 -37.29 -24.30
C SER A 171 -26.61 -36.05 -24.91
N ALA A 172 -25.88 -36.20 -26.03
CA ALA A 172 -25.07 -35.17 -26.65
C ALA A 172 -25.70 -33.74 -26.66
N GLY A 173 -25.15 -32.86 -25.82
CA GLY A 173 -25.39 -31.41 -25.79
C GLY A 173 -24.73 -30.75 -24.58
N PRO A 174 -24.71 -29.41 -24.47
CA PRO A 174 -24.00 -28.38 -25.24
C PRO A 174 -22.52 -28.27 -24.76
N ASP A 175 -21.70 -27.39 -25.35
CA ASP A 175 -20.28 -27.26 -25.03
C ASP A 175 -20.06 -26.95 -23.52
N LYS A 176 -19.69 -27.95 -22.71
CA LYS A 176 -19.46 -27.83 -21.25
C LYS A 176 -18.51 -26.68 -20.90
N LYS A 177 -17.58 -26.36 -21.80
CA LYS A 177 -16.65 -25.23 -21.65
C LYS A 177 -17.35 -23.89 -21.64
N GLU A 178 -18.45 -23.73 -22.38
CA GLU A 178 -19.22 -22.49 -22.41
C GLU A 178 -20.00 -22.29 -21.11
N LEU A 179 -20.63 -23.34 -20.57
CA LEU A 179 -21.25 -23.27 -19.24
C LEU A 179 -20.21 -22.91 -18.16
N GLU A 180 -19.05 -23.57 -18.15
CA GLU A 180 -17.97 -23.25 -17.22
C GLU A 180 -17.49 -21.79 -17.34
N LYS A 181 -17.41 -21.25 -18.56
CA LYS A 181 -17.07 -19.83 -18.78
C LYS A 181 -18.12 -18.91 -18.18
N VAL A 182 -19.41 -19.19 -18.37
CA VAL A 182 -20.52 -18.41 -17.80
C VAL A 182 -20.48 -18.45 -16.27
N LEU A 183 -20.36 -19.63 -15.68
CA LEU A 183 -20.28 -19.78 -14.22
C LEU A 183 -19.03 -19.11 -13.64
N ARG A 184 -17.89 -19.21 -14.33
CA ARG A 184 -16.66 -18.50 -13.94
C ARG A 184 -16.84 -16.99 -13.98
N LYS A 185 -17.56 -16.46 -14.98
CA LYS A 185 -17.88 -15.03 -15.07
C LYS A 185 -18.71 -14.58 -13.86
N VAL A 186 -19.78 -15.31 -13.52
CA VAL A 186 -20.62 -15.02 -12.35
C VAL A 186 -19.81 -15.01 -11.05
N ARG A 187 -18.94 -16.01 -10.84
CA ARG A 187 -18.05 -16.06 -9.68
C ARG A 187 -17.07 -14.88 -9.64
N ASN A 188 -16.54 -14.48 -10.79
CA ASN A 188 -15.59 -13.37 -10.88
C ASN A 188 -16.25 -12.00 -10.64
N GLU A 189 -17.52 -11.85 -11.02
CA GLU A 189 -18.34 -10.64 -10.89
C GLU A 189 -19.08 -10.56 -9.55
N HIS A 190 -19.10 -11.63 -8.74
CA HIS A 190 -19.70 -11.59 -7.41
C HIS A 190 -18.94 -10.65 -6.48
N ILE A 191 -19.73 -9.86 -5.75
CA ILE A 191 -19.28 -8.81 -4.84
C ILE A 191 -20.22 -8.85 -3.62
N PRO A 192 -19.72 -8.69 -2.39
CA PRO A 192 -18.31 -8.59 -2.03
C PRO A 192 -17.55 -9.90 -2.28
N LYS A 193 -16.26 -9.80 -2.61
CA LYS A 193 -15.37 -10.98 -2.55
C LYS A 193 -14.94 -11.15 -1.11
N VAL A 194 -15.81 -11.76 -0.32
CA VAL A 194 -15.39 -12.27 0.97
C VAL A 194 -14.57 -13.51 0.64
N SER A 195 -13.24 -13.40 0.78
CA SER A 195 -12.43 -14.61 0.84
C SER A 195 -13.07 -15.49 1.89
N PRO A 196 -13.07 -16.83 1.75
CA PRO A 196 -13.59 -17.66 2.83
C PRO A 196 -12.93 -17.17 4.12
N SER A 197 -13.63 -17.13 5.25
CA SER A 197 -12.98 -16.97 6.55
C SER A 197 -11.94 -18.08 6.57
N PRO A 198 -10.65 -17.73 6.42
CA PRO A 198 -9.82 -18.34 5.38
C PRO A 198 -9.21 -19.63 5.89
N SER A 199 -8.18 -20.14 5.24
CA SER A 199 -7.14 -20.73 6.09
C SER A 199 -6.93 -19.77 7.29
N PRO A 200 -6.94 -20.24 8.55
CA PRO A 200 -6.83 -19.40 9.75
C PRO A 200 -5.68 -18.37 9.71
N GLU A 201 -4.78 -18.48 8.75
CA GLU A 201 -3.61 -17.66 8.49
C GLU A 201 -3.93 -16.29 7.86
N ASN A 202 -4.82 -16.16 6.86
CA ASN A 202 -5.02 -14.85 6.19
C ASN A 202 -5.73 -13.83 7.09
N PHE A 203 -6.73 -14.27 7.86
CA PHE A 203 -7.40 -13.39 8.83
C PHE A 203 -6.43 -13.03 9.97
N ARG A 204 -5.63 -14.00 10.41
CA ARG A 204 -4.58 -13.80 11.41
C ARG A 204 -3.53 -12.78 10.97
N TYR A 205 -3.22 -12.67 9.67
CA TYR A 205 -2.35 -11.61 9.15
C TYR A 205 -2.93 -10.21 9.43
N LEU A 206 -4.21 -9.98 9.13
CA LEU A 206 -4.88 -8.70 9.42
C LEU A 206 -4.94 -8.43 10.92
N GLU A 207 -5.38 -9.40 11.72
CA GLU A 207 -5.46 -9.24 13.17
C GLU A 207 -4.10 -8.93 13.79
N ASN A 208 -3.05 -9.67 13.42
CA ASN A 208 -1.72 -9.46 13.96
C ASN A 208 -1.14 -8.12 13.51
N SER A 209 -1.44 -7.66 12.30
CA SER A 209 -1.10 -6.30 11.86
C SER A 209 -1.76 -5.26 12.76
N ILE A 210 -3.06 -5.40 13.05
CA ILE A 210 -3.79 -4.50 13.96
C ILE A 210 -3.15 -4.54 15.36
N ARG A 211 -2.93 -5.73 15.93
CA ARG A 211 -2.26 -5.90 17.25
C ARG A 211 -0.91 -5.18 17.29
N MET A 212 -0.07 -5.39 16.27
CA MET A 212 1.27 -4.84 16.18
C MET A 212 1.30 -3.30 16.16
N LEU A 213 0.34 -2.66 15.50
CA LEU A 213 0.31 -1.21 15.32
C LEU A 213 -0.45 -0.51 16.45
N VAL A 214 -1.62 -1.03 16.85
CA VAL A 214 -2.46 -0.39 17.89
C VAL A 214 -1.79 -0.47 19.26
N SER A 215 -1.12 -1.59 19.58
CA SER A 215 -0.30 -1.69 20.80
C SER A 215 0.89 -0.71 20.82
N LYS A 216 1.18 -0.05 19.71
CA LYS A 216 2.36 0.79 19.51
C LYS A 216 3.66 0.08 19.85
N GLN A 217 3.73 -1.25 19.72
CA GLN A 217 4.93 -2.03 20.05
C GLN A 217 5.89 -2.19 18.85
N THR A 218 5.48 -1.79 17.64
CA THR A 218 6.20 -2.14 16.42
C THR A 218 6.91 -0.95 15.80
N ILE A 219 8.23 -1.08 15.61
CA ILE A 219 9.03 -0.20 14.76
C ILE A 219 8.83 -0.62 13.31
N CYS A 220 8.35 0.32 12.50
CA CYS A 220 8.02 0.10 11.09
C CYS A 220 9.07 0.75 10.20
N PHE A 221 9.68 -0.02 9.30
CA PHE A 221 10.62 0.43 8.29
C PHE A 221 9.98 0.27 6.91
N CYS A 222 9.41 1.36 6.39
CA CYS A 222 8.81 1.39 5.06
C CYS A 222 9.86 1.70 4.00
N VAL A 223 9.83 0.97 2.89
CA VAL A 223 10.66 1.23 1.71
C VAL A 223 9.80 1.23 0.45
N ASP A 224 10.16 2.07 -0.50
CA ASP A 224 9.63 2.10 -1.86
C ASP A 224 10.79 2.41 -2.83
N ILE A 225 10.82 1.75 -3.98
CA ILE A 225 11.93 1.88 -4.95
C ILE A 225 11.40 2.16 -6.35
N GLU A 226 11.86 3.28 -6.90
CA GLU A 226 11.63 3.60 -8.30
C GLU A 226 12.78 3.10 -9.17
N ALA A 227 12.41 2.44 -10.26
CA ALA A 227 13.32 1.91 -11.25
C ALA A 227 13.08 2.55 -12.61
N TYR A 228 14.13 2.61 -13.43
CA TYR A 228 14.02 3.20 -14.75
C TYR A 228 13.15 2.35 -15.69
N GLU A 229 12.13 2.96 -16.29
CA GLU A 229 11.10 2.27 -17.08
C GLU A 229 11.64 1.54 -18.32
N SER A 230 12.78 1.99 -18.88
CA SER A 230 13.41 1.33 -20.04
C SER A 230 14.44 0.27 -19.65
N ASN A 231 14.89 0.24 -18.39
CA ASN A 231 15.72 -0.82 -17.85
C ASN A 231 15.50 -0.93 -16.35
N THR A 232 14.62 -1.86 -15.96
CA THR A 232 14.20 -2.00 -14.58
C THR A 232 15.36 -2.28 -13.64
N LYS A 233 16.49 -2.85 -14.11
CA LYS A 233 17.72 -3.08 -13.31
C LYS A 233 18.36 -1.81 -12.73
N VAL A 234 17.98 -0.64 -13.24
CA VAL A 234 18.54 0.64 -12.81
C VAL A 234 17.61 1.31 -11.81
N VAL A 235 18.02 1.35 -10.54
CA VAL A 235 17.34 2.10 -9.50
C VAL A 235 17.60 3.60 -9.70
N THR A 236 16.53 4.40 -9.65
CA THR A 236 16.60 5.85 -9.79
C THR A 236 16.41 6.57 -8.47
N GLU A 237 15.47 6.11 -7.66
CA GLU A 237 15.11 6.72 -6.38
C GLU A 237 14.84 5.64 -5.34
N ILE A 238 15.09 5.97 -4.08
CA ILE A 238 14.80 5.10 -2.94
C ILE A 238 14.10 5.96 -1.89
N GLY A 239 12.88 5.55 -1.55
CA GLY A 239 12.09 6.12 -0.48
C GLY A 239 12.19 5.30 0.77
N ILE A 240 12.34 5.97 1.91
CA ILE A 240 12.33 5.32 3.22
C ILE A 240 11.43 6.14 4.13
N SER A 241 10.53 5.49 4.84
CA SER A 241 9.73 6.14 5.88
C SER A 241 9.70 5.25 7.12
N ILE A 242 10.06 5.80 8.27
CA ILE A 242 10.21 5.04 9.52
C ILE A 242 9.25 5.60 10.56
N TYR A 243 8.48 4.70 11.17
CA TYR A 243 7.72 4.98 12.37
C TYR A 243 8.37 4.22 13.53
N ASP A 244 8.89 4.97 14.48
CA ASP A 244 9.45 4.45 15.72
C ASP A 244 8.53 4.86 16.89
N PRO A 245 7.78 3.93 17.51
CA PRO A 245 6.92 4.25 18.62
C PRO A 245 7.64 4.91 19.81
N ARG A 246 8.95 4.66 19.98
CA ARG A 246 9.77 5.24 21.04
C ARG A 246 9.88 6.76 20.91
N GLU A 247 9.87 7.25 19.68
CA GLU A 247 9.85 8.69 19.37
C GLU A 247 8.45 9.30 19.46
N ASN A 248 7.42 8.47 19.64
CA ASN A 248 6.01 8.82 19.49
C ASN A 248 5.18 8.55 20.75
N LEU A 249 5.80 8.13 21.87
CA LEU A 249 5.11 7.72 23.10
C LEU A 249 4.09 8.75 23.61
N TYR A 250 4.45 10.04 23.53
CA TYR A 250 3.66 11.16 24.04
C TYR A 250 3.21 12.14 22.96
N SER A 251 3.39 11.78 21.69
CA SER A 251 2.98 12.64 20.58
C SER A 251 1.53 12.36 20.17
N ALA A 252 0.71 13.41 20.08
CA ALA A 252 -0.64 13.30 19.54
C ALA A 252 -0.62 13.07 18.02
N VAL A 253 0.36 13.66 17.32
CA VAL A 253 0.55 13.50 15.89
C VAL A 253 1.77 12.60 15.67
N PRO A 254 1.63 11.44 15.00
CA PRO A 254 2.76 10.56 14.78
C PRO A 254 3.79 11.25 13.87
N ASN A 255 5.03 11.25 14.35
CA ASN A 255 6.20 11.67 13.61
C ASN A 255 6.75 10.48 12.82
N PHE A 256 7.00 10.70 11.53
CA PHE A 256 7.67 9.75 10.65
C PHE A 256 9.00 10.34 10.20
N ARG A 257 10.06 9.52 10.23
CA ARG A 257 11.35 9.89 9.65
C ARG A 257 11.37 9.43 8.20
N THR A 258 11.16 10.37 7.29
CA THR A 258 11.10 10.10 5.85
C THR A 258 12.34 10.62 5.14
N TYR A 259 12.90 9.80 4.27
CA TYR A 259 14.07 10.10 3.45
C TYR A 259 13.75 9.80 2.00
N HIS A 260 14.21 10.68 1.11
CA HIS A 260 14.18 10.47 -0.33
C HIS A 260 15.60 10.52 -0.87
N LEU A 261 16.10 9.39 -1.36
CA LEU A 261 17.44 9.26 -1.91
C LEU A 261 17.37 9.21 -3.43
N ILE A 262 18.15 10.04 -4.10
CA ILE A 262 18.31 10.03 -5.56
C ILE A 262 19.70 9.50 -5.87
N VAL A 263 19.77 8.44 -6.66
CA VAL A 263 21.04 7.81 -7.04
C VAL A 263 21.75 8.68 -8.09
N SER A 264 22.93 9.17 -7.76
CA SER A 264 23.66 10.17 -8.58
C SER A 264 24.02 9.65 -9.99
N GLU A 265 24.32 8.36 -10.11
CA GLU A 265 24.73 7.68 -11.34
C GLU A 265 23.57 7.57 -12.35
N SER A 266 22.34 7.46 -11.84
CA SER A 266 21.10 7.38 -12.62
C SER A 266 20.26 8.68 -12.55
N MET A 267 20.81 9.77 -11.99
CA MET A 267 20.10 11.03 -11.74
C MET A 267 19.42 11.62 -12.99
N ARG A 268 20.07 11.49 -14.16
CA ARG A 268 19.55 12.00 -15.44
C ARG A 268 18.49 11.10 -16.08
N LEU A 269 18.30 9.87 -15.59
CA LEU A 269 17.26 8.97 -16.06
C LEU A 269 15.94 9.37 -15.44
N ARG A 270 14.92 9.61 -16.26
CA ARG A 270 13.58 10.06 -15.84
C ARG A 270 12.53 9.16 -16.44
N ASN A 271 11.56 8.76 -15.63
CA ASN A 271 10.39 8.02 -16.07
C ASN A 271 9.34 9.01 -16.56
N ASN A 272 8.85 8.87 -17.79
CA ASN A 272 7.79 9.76 -18.30
C ASN A 272 6.85 9.11 -19.33
N LYS A 273 7.19 7.90 -19.81
CA LYS A 273 6.45 7.21 -20.85
C LYS A 273 5.30 6.38 -20.29
N PHE A 274 5.54 5.66 -19.19
CA PHE A 274 4.57 4.77 -18.55
C PHE A 274 4.22 5.22 -17.14
N VAL A 275 5.15 5.90 -16.47
CA VAL A 275 5.03 6.41 -15.10
C VAL A 275 5.28 7.92 -15.11
N CYS A 276 4.67 8.66 -14.19
CA CYS A 276 4.88 10.10 -14.08
C CYS A 276 6.26 10.43 -13.51
N ASP A 277 6.83 11.56 -13.94
CA ASP A 277 8.07 12.09 -13.36
C ASP A 277 7.75 13.05 -12.21
N TYR A 278 7.72 12.56 -10.98
CA TYR A 278 7.63 13.39 -9.78
C TYR A 278 8.87 13.30 -8.88
N LYS A 279 10.00 12.86 -9.46
CA LYS A 279 11.27 12.69 -8.75
C LYS A 279 11.70 13.91 -7.94
N ASP A 280 11.43 15.12 -8.45
CA ASP A 280 11.84 16.37 -7.78
C ASP A 280 10.79 16.91 -6.79
N CYS A 281 9.66 16.21 -6.60
CA CYS A 281 8.50 16.69 -5.82
C CYS A 281 8.36 16.02 -4.45
N PHE A 282 9.46 15.89 -3.71
CA PHE A 282 9.44 15.32 -2.36
C PHE A 282 8.75 16.24 -1.35
N LEU A 283 7.75 15.71 -0.62
CA LEU A 283 6.89 16.48 0.27
C LEU A 283 7.42 16.61 1.70
N GLN A 284 8.26 15.68 2.16
CA GLN A 284 8.71 15.61 3.55
C GLN A 284 10.06 16.30 3.81
N GLY A 285 10.51 17.15 2.88
CA GLY A 285 11.73 17.94 3.02
C GLY A 285 12.56 17.95 1.75
N GLU A 286 13.85 17.70 1.90
CA GLU A 286 14.84 17.75 0.82
C GLU A 286 15.21 16.35 0.33
N SER A 287 15.46 16.22 -0.98
CA SER A 287 15.96 14.98 -1.56
C SER A 287 17.48 14.92 -1.42
N MET A 288 18.01 13.79 -0.97
CA MET A 288 19.44 13.57 -0.83
C MET A 288 19.98 12.91 -2.09
N VAL A 289 20.82 13.63 -2.84
CA VAL A 289 21.51 13.09 -4.00
C VAL A 289 22.83 12.50 -3.53
N MET A 290 23.03 11.19 -3.71
CA MET A 290 24.25 10.51 -3.29
C MET A 290 24.63 9.37 -4.25
N THR A 291 25.88 8.91 -4.18
CA THR A 291 26.32 7.76 -4.98
C THR A 291 25.55 6.50 -4.59
N LEU A 292 25.47 5.53 -5.50
CA LEU A 292 24.83 4.24 -5.22
C LEU A 292 25.47 3.56 -4.00
N ASN A 293 26.80 3.65 -3.86
CA ASN A 293 27.49 3.10 -2.69
C ASN A 293 27.09 3.83 -1.39
N SER A 294 27.01 5.16 -1.42
CA SER A 294 26.55 5.96 -0.27
C SER A 294 25.08 5.65 0.09
N CYS A 295 24.20 5.44 -0.91
CA CYS A 295 22.83 4.98 -0.66
C CYS A 295 22.82 3.66 0.12
N VAL A 296 23.62 2.69 -0.34
CA VAL A 296 23.73 1.37 0.31
C VAL A 296 24.22 1.48 1.74
N GLU A 297 25.27 2.28 1.98
CA GLU A 297 25.81 2.50 3.33
C GLU A 297 24.81 3.18 4.27
N PHE A 298 24.09 4.18 3.74
CA PHE A 298 23.03 4.88 4.46
C PHE A 298 21.90 3.92 4.86
N ILE A 299 21.36 3.17 3.90
CA ILE A 299 20.28 2.21 4.12
C ILE A 299 20.73 1.10 5.08
N GLN A 300 21.93 0.55 4.88
CA GLN A 300 22.47 -0.51 5.75
C GLN A 300 22.58 -0.02 7.20
N SER A 301 23.01 1.22 7.41
CA SER A 301 23.11 1.82 8.75
C SER A 301 21.74 1.96 9.40
N LEU A 302 20.71 2.37 8.64
CA LEU A 302 19.34 2.44 9.16
C LEU A 302 18.78 1.05 9.47
N ILE A 303 18.98 0.06 8.60
CA ILE A 303 18.54 -1.34 8.85
C ILE A 303 19.23 -1.89 10.10
N ASN A 304 20.54 -1.71 10.23
CA ASN A 304 21.30 -2.15 11.40
C ASN A 304 20.83 -1.47 12.70
N TYR A 305 20.22 -0.28 12.62
CA TYR A 305 19.67 0.42 13.76
C TYR A 305 18.23 0.02 14.09
N TYR A 306 17.34 0.04 13.10
CA TYR A 306 15.90 -0.14 13.32
C TYR A 306 15.45 -1.60 13.23
N MET A 307 16.21 -2.48 12.58
CA MET A 307 15.77 -3.85 12.32
C MET A 307 16.52 -4.89 13.15
N LEU A 308 17.66 -4.53 13.74
CA LEU A 308 18.48 -5.42 14.55
C LEU A 308 18.54 -4.92 15.99
N PRO A 309 17.95 -5.62 16.97
CA PRO A 309 17.98 -5.21 18.36
C PRO A 309 19.42 -5.25 18.89
N ARG A 310 19.81 -4.24 19.67
CA ARG A 310 21.19 -4.12 20.22
C ARG A 310 21.29 -4.25 21.73
N THR A 311 20.21 -4.01 22.44
CA THR A 311 20.15 -4.07 23.90
C THR A 311 18.93 -4.87 24.33
N GLU A 312 18.91 -5.34 25.59
CA GLU A 312 17.72 -6.01 26.14
C GLU A 312 16.46 -5.12 26.07
N PRO A 313 16.48 -3.83 26.47
CA PRO A 313 15.36 -2.92 26.25
C PRO A 313 14.93 -2.82 24.79
N ASP A 314 15.87 -2.69 23.85
CA ASP A 314 15.59 -2.58 22.42
C ASP A 314 14.98 -3.88 21.84
N GLY A 315 15.30 -5.04 22.42
CA GLY A 315 14.70 -6.33 22.09
C GLY A 315 13.23 -6.48 22.49
N THR A 316 12.71 -5.63 23.38
CA THR A 316 11.30 -5.67 23.82
C THR A 316 10.32 -5.17 22.75
N TRP A 317 10.79 -4.42 21.75
CA TRP A 317 10.01 -3.92 20.62
C TRP A 317 9.88 -4.97 19.51
N ASN A 318 8.77 -4.92 18.77
CA ASN A 318 8.60 -5.66 17.53
C ASN A 318 9.13 -4.82 16.36
N ARG A 319 9.43 -5.47 15.23
CA ARG A 319 10.02 -4.82 14.05
C ARG A 319 9.36 -5.35 12.80
N ALA A 320 9.06 -4.45 11.87
CA ALA A 320 8.46 -4.84 10.60
C ALA A 320 9.00 -4.03 9.43
N PHE A 321 9.26 -4.72 8.31
CA PHE A 321 9.35 -4.05 7.01
C PHE A 321 7.95 -3.74 6.49
N VAL A 322 7.79 -2.57 5.88
CA VAL A 322 6.52 -2.06 5.36
C VAL A 322 6.70 -1.66 3.90
N GLY A 323 5.62 -1.73 3.13
CA GLY A 323 5.64 -1.41 1.71
C GLY A 323 4.33 -1.79 1.03
N HIS A 324 4.31 -1.60 -0.28
CA HIS A 324 3.17 -1.92 -1.14
C HIS A 324 3.68 -2.87 -2.21
N ASN A 325 3.61 -4.19 -1.95
CA ASN A 325 4.45 -5.23 -2.57
C ASN A 325 5.91 -5.29 -2.03
N VAL A 326 6.07 -5.36 -0.70
CA VAL A 326 7.35 -5.28 0.03
C VAL A 326 8.41 -6.24 -0.52
N LYS A 327 7.97 -7.43 -0.95
CA LYS A 327 8.89 -8.45 -1.47
C LYS A 327 9.65 -7.95 -2.70
N GLY A 328 9.06 -7.07 -3.51
CA GLY A 328 9.70 -6.42 -4.65
C GLY A 328 10.83 -5.51 -4.20
N ASP A 329 10.56 -4.58 -3.30
CA ASP A 329 11.52 -3.60 -2.80
C ASP A 329 12.69 -4.24 -2.07
N LEU A 330 12.42 -5.26 -1.23
CA LEU A 330 13.49 -5.99 -0.54
C LEU A 330 14.42 -6.74 -1.52
N ARG A 331 13.90 -7.23 -2.65
CA ARG A 331 14.74 -7.81 -3.72
C ARG A 331 15.59 -6.74 -4.39
N TRP A 332 15.02 -5.56 -4.65
CA TRP A 332 15.77 -4.43 -5.19
C TRP A 332 16.91 -4.01 -4.27
N LEU A 333 16.63 -3.78 -2.97
CA LEU A 333 17.65 -3.48 -1.97
C LEU A 333 18.75 -4.54 -1.94
N SER A 334 18.37 -5.81 -1.94
CA SER A 334 19.33 -6.92 -1.96
C SER A 334 20.19 -6.91 -3.24
N SER A 335 19.60 -6.58 -4.39
CA SER A 335 20.30 -6.52 -5.68
C SER A 335 21.33 -5.40 -5.78
N ILE A 336 21.14 -4.32 -5.02
CA ILE A 336 22.11 -3.23 -4.89
C ILE A 336 23.06 -3.44 -3.70
N GLY A 337 23.13 -4.63 -3.11
CA GLY A 337 24.12 -4.96 -2.08
C GLY A 337 23.75 -4.60 -0.64
N VAL A 338 22.50 -4.17 -0.37
CA VAL A 338 22.00 -4.02 1.01
C VAL A 338 21.73 -5.41 1.60
N LYS A 339 22.22 -5.67 2.82
CA LYS A 339 22.03 -6.94 3.52
C LYS A 339 20.73 -6.88 4.34
N ILE A 340 19.71 -7.56 3.84
CA ILE A 340 18.41 -7.71 4.53
C ILE A 340 18.50 -8.85 5.56
N PRO A 341 17.96 -8.67 6.78
CA PRO A 341 17.87 -9.75 7.77
C PRO A 341 17.13 -10.98 7.23
N LYS A 342 17.61 -12.19 7.54
CA LYS A 342 17.05 -13.45 7.00
C LYS A 342 15.76 -13.92 7.70
N ASP A 343 15.58 -13.56 8.97
CA ASP A 343 14.48 -14.03 9.82
C ASP A 343 13.18 -13.23 9.59
N LEU A 344 12.78 -13.05 8.33
CA LEU A 344 11.54 -12.35 7.95
C LEU A 344 10.32 -13.25 8.11
N ASP A 345 9.25 -12.72 8.68
CA ASP A 345 7.95 -13.35 8.83
C ASP A 345 6.91 -12.66 7.94
N HIS A 346 6.73 -13.21 6.73
CA HIS A 346 5.80 -12.69 5.71
C HIS A 346 4.32 -12.88 6.05
N GLU A 347 4.04 -13.77 6.99
CA GLU A 347 2.69 -14.12 7.42
C GLU A 347 2.39 -13.56 8.82
N VAL A 348 3.38 -12.97 9.50
CA VAL A 348 3.25 -12.33 10.82
C VAL A 348 2.61 -13.30 11.83
N LEU A 349 2.93 -14.59 11.71
CA LEU A 349 2.34 -15.65 12.55
C LEU A 349 3.14 -15.84 13.84
N ALA A 350 4.38 -15.33 13.90
CA ALA A 350 5.27 -15.51 15.05
C ALA A 350 5.03 -14.51 16.20
N LEU A 351 3.95 -13.73 16.17
CA LEU A 351 3.61 -12.80 17.25
C LEU A 351 3.41 -13.60 18.57
N GLY A 352 4.13 -13.23 19.62
CA GLY A 352 4.10 -13.95 20.91
C GLY A 352 5.03 -15.18 21.01
N HIS A 353 5.76 -15.54 19.96
CA HIS A 353 6.75 -16.63 20.02
C HIS A 353 8.00 -16.22 20.82
N LYS A 354 8.65 -17.19 21.48
CA LYS A 354 9.92 -16.98 22.21
C LYS A 354 11.02 -16.39 21.33
N LYS A 355 11.09 -16.80 20.06
CA LYS A 355 11.99 -16.22 19.06
C LYS A 355 11.21 -15.20 18.22
N LYS A 356 11.40 -13.91 18.51
CA LYS A 356 10.82 -12.83 17.69
C LYS A 356 11.41 -12.85 16.29
N ARG A 357 10.55 -12.80 15.28
CA ARG A 357 10.92 -12.64 13.86
C ARG A 357 10.56 -11.23 13.40
N ILE A 358 11.18 -10.77 12.33
CA ILE A 358 10.90 -9.45 11.75
C ILE A 358 9.66 -9.59 10.86
N GLY A 359 8.57 -8.90 11.23
CA GLY A 359 7.34 -8.93 10.44
C GLY A 359 7.50 -8.29 9.06
N VAL A 360 6.62 -8.66 8.12
CA VAL A 360 6.47 -7.96 6.84
C VAL A 360 5.01 -7.55 6.69
N LEU A 361 4.78 -6.25 6.74
CA LEU A 361 3.45 -5.63 6.64
C LEU A 361 3.28 -5.00 5.27
N ASP A 362 2.55 -5.70 4.41
CA ASP A 362 2.34 -5.34 3.02
C ASP A 362 0.93 -4.77 2.85
N THR A 363 0.85 -3.49 2.50
CA THR A 363 -0.43 -2.78 2.38
C THR A 363 -1.25 -3.26 1.18
N GLU A 364 -0.61 -3.73 0.10
CA GLU A 364 -1.32 -4.36 -1.02
C GLU A 364 -1.92 -5.69 -0.57
N LYS A 365 -1.15 -6.50 0.18
CA LYS A 365 -1.65 -7.77 0.75
C LYS A 365 -2.81 -7.53 1.71
N LEU A 366 -2.70 -6.57 2.64
CA LEU A 366 -3.79 -6.22 3.57
C LEU A 366 -5.07 -5.84 2.81
N PHE A 367 -4.95 -4.98 1.79
CA PHE A 367 -6.09 -4.60 0.96
C PHE A 367 -6.68 -5.81 0.24
N ARG A 368 -5.86 -6.62 -0.43
CA ARG A 368 -6.31 -7.76 -1.23
C ARG A 368 -6.99 -8.84 -0.41
N LEU A 369 -6.47 -9.12 0.78
CA LEU A 369 -7.09 -10.06 1.71
C LEU A 369 -8.41 -9.54 2.27
N SER A 370 -8.56 -8.22 2.41
CA SER A 370 -9.78 -7.61 2.95
C SER A 370 -10.87 -7.42 1.90
N TYR A 371 -10.51 -6.98 0.70
CA TYR A 371 -11.46 -6.44 -0.30
C TYR A 371 -11.28 -7.00 -1.72
N GLY A 372 -10.29 -7.87 -1.93
CA GLY A 372 -9.94 -8.41 -3.24
C GLY A 372 -8.98 -7.52 -4.04
N SER A 373 -8.68 -7.93 -5.28
CA SER A 373 -7.61 -7.30 -6.08
C SER A 373 -8.01 -6.02 -6.84
N LYS A 374 -9.30 -5.68 -6.90
CA LYS A 374 -9.74 -4.51 -7.68
C LYS A 374 -9.38 -3.23 -6.93
N GLY A 375 -8.63 -2.34 -7.58
CA GLY A 375 -8.24 -1.06 -6.97
C GLY A 375 -7.06 -1.15 -6.00
N SER A 376 -6.25 -2.21 -6.06
CA SER A 376 -5.19 -2.47 -5.09
C SER A 376 -3.95 -1.58 -5.20
N SER A 377 -3.89 -0.62 -6.13
CA SER A 377 -2.76 0.31 -6.23
C SER A 377 -2.80 1.37 -5.13
N LEU A 378 -1.64 1.77 -4.60
CA LEU A 378 -1.48 2.76 -3.53
C LEU A 378 -2.42 3.99 -3.66
N GLY A 379 -2.37 4.71 -4.79
CA GLY A 379 -3.20 5.92 -5.00
C GLY A 379 -4.70 5.68 -4.90
N LYS A 380 -5.18 4.58 -5.47
CA LYS A 380 -6.59 4.18 -5.40
C LYS A 380 -7.03 3.85 -3.98
N ILE A 381 -6.19 3.17 -3.20
CA ILE A 381 -6.50 2.85 -1.80
C ILE A 381 -6.49 4.13 -0.96
N LEU A 382 -5.51 5.02 -1.14
CA LEU A 382 -5.47 6.31 -0.46
C LEU A 382 -6.74 7.12 -0.75
N ARG A 383 -7.21 7.12 -2.00
CA ARG A 383 -8.47 7.78 -2.40
C ARG A 383 -9.70 7.11 -1.78
N LEU A 384 -9.76 5.78 -1.81
CA LEU A 384 -10.85 5.00 -1.21
C LEU A 384 -11.02 5.30 0.28
N LEU A 385 -9.90 5.42 1.00
CA LEU A 385 -9.87 5.70 2.43
C LEU A 385 -9.83 7.19 2.77
N GLU A 386 -10.05 8.07 1.80
CA GLU A 386 -10.08 9.52 1.98
C GLU A 386 -8.79 10.09 2.62
N ILE A 387 -7.64 9.48 2.32
CA ILE A 387 -6.33 9.92 2.79
C ILE A 387 -5.76 10.93 1.78
N PRO A 388 -5.59 12.21 2.16
CA PRO A 388 -5.01 13.21 1.27
C PRO A 388 -3.57 12.86 0.89
N HIS A 389 -3.29 12.89 -0.41
CA HIS A 389 -2.00 12.55 -0.98
C HIS A 389 -1.75 13.35 -2.27
N ALA A 390 -0.48 13.49 -2.64
CA ALA A 390 -0.03 14.17 -3.85
C ALA A 390 1.35 13.65 -4.26
N TYR A 391 1.71 13.86 -5.53
CA TYR A 391 3.04 13.53 -6.07
C TYR A 391 3.50 12.09 -5.77
N LEU A 392 2.62 11.11 -6.02
CA LEU A 392 3.00 9.69 -6.10
C LEU A 392 3.94 9.47 -7.30
N HIS A 393 4.71 8.38 -7.32
CA HIS A 393 5.89 8.18 -8.19
C HIS A 393 7.06 9.11 -7.83
N ASN A 394 7.12 9.44 -6.56
CA ASN A 394 8.30 9.95 -5.89
C ASN A 394 8.53 8.98 -4.75
N ALA A 395 9.60 8.19 -4.80
CA ALA A 395 9.77 7.05 -3.91
C ALA A 395 9.64 7.46 -2.42
N GLY A 396 10.15 8.64 -2.04
CA GLY A 396 10.04 9.18 -0.69
C GLY A 396 8.59 9.45 -0.26
N ASN A 397 7.79 10.04 -1.14
CA ASN A 397 6.36 10.24 -0.91
C ASN A 397 5.61 8.92 -0.85
N ASP A 398 5.92 7.98 -1.75
CA ASP A 398 5.27 6.67 -1.80
C ASP A 398 5.55 5.85 -0.54
N ALA A 399 6.78 5.85 -0.04
CA ALA A 399 7.12 5.26 1.26
C ALA A 399 6.38 5.95 2.42
N TYR A 400 6.26 7.28 2.40
CA TYR A 400 5.52 8.03 3.41
C TYR A 400 4.02 7.69 3.40
N PHE A 401 3.38 7.74 2.24
CA PHE A 401 1.96 7.45 2.11
C PHE A 401 1.64 5.98 2.33
N THR A 402 2.54 5.07 1.98
CA THR A 402 2.39 3.64 2.29
C THR A 402 2.42 3.38 3.79
N LEU A 403 3.38 3.98 4.51
CA LEU A 403 3.41 3.87 5.97
C LEU A 403 2.17 4.51 6.61
N LYS A 404 1.78 5.70 6.15
CA LYS A 404 0.56 6.38 6.59
C LYS A 404 -0.68 5.51 6.32
N LEU A 405 -0.76 4.86 5.18
CA LEU A 405 -1.84 3.95 4.82
C LEU A 405 -1.88 2.74 5.77
N LEU A 406 -0.73 2.14 6.09
CA LEU A 406 -0.66 1.06 7.09
C LEU A 406 -1.23 1.50 8.45
N MET A 407 -0.87 2.70 8.92
CA MET A 407 -1.38 3.24 10.19
C MET A 407 -2.91 3.33 10.17
N HIS A 408 -3.49 3.82 9.07
CA HIS A 408 -4.95 3.91 8.90
C HIS A 408 -5.61 2.54 8.78
N PHE A 409 -4.99 1.58 8.09
CA PHE A 409 -5.47 0.21 8.02
C PHE A 409 -5.59 -0.45 9.40
N CYS A 410 -4.70 -0.12 10.32
CA CYS A 410 -4.65 -0.74 11.63
C CYS A 410 -5.40 0.07 12.72
N ASP A 411 -5.72 1.34 12.47
CA ASP A 411 -6.37 2.20 13.46
C ASP A 411 -7.86 1.83 13.63
N ILE A 412 -8.21 1.32 14.80
CA ILE A 412 -9.56 0.83 15.12
C ILE A 412 -10.61 1.93 14.97
N SER A 413 -10.31 3.16 15.40
CA SER A 413 -11.27 4.27 15.34
C SER A 413 -11.54 4.68 13.89
N PHE A 414 -10.50 4.71 13.07
CA PHE A 414 -10.56 5.00 11.66
C PHE A 414 -11.32 3.92 10.89
N ARG A 415 -11.05 2.65 11.17
CA ARG A 415 -11.78 1.51 10.60
C ARG A 415 -13.27 1.58 10.89
N LYS A 416 -13.65 1.84 12.14
CA LYS A 416 -15.05 2.03 12.56
C LYS A 416 -15.69 3.23 11.84
N ARG A 417 -15.00 4.37 11.80
CA ARG A 417 -15.50 5.61 11.17
C ARG A 417 -15.78 5.46 9.68
N LEU A 418 -14.90 4.76 8.94
CA LEU A 418 -15.05 4.57 7.49
C LEU A 418 -15.86 3.33 7.11
N GLY A 419 -16.31 2.53 8.08
CA GLY A 419 -17.00 1.27 7.82
C GLY A 419 -16.10 0.26 7.11
N MET A 420 -14.81 0.22 7.45
CA MET A 420 -13.82 -0.65 6.78
C MET A 420 -14.09 -2.15 7.00
N ASP A 421 -14.84 -2.49 8.04
CA ASP A 421 -15.22 -3.85 8.41
C ASP A 421 -16.61 -4.25 7.85
N ASP A 422 -17.31 -3.32 7.17
CA ASP A 422 -18.49 -3.60 6.36
C ASP A 422 -18.04 -3.89 4.92
N LEU A 423 -17.91 -5.17 4.60
CA LEU A 423 -17.39 -5.64 3.32
C LEU A 423 -18.33 -5.31 2.16
N TYR A 424 -19.65 -5.30 2.39
CA TYR A 424 -20.62 -4.90 1.38
C TYR A 424 -20.51 -3.40 1.10
N GLY A 425 -20.48 -2.57 2.14
CA GLY A 425 -20.30 -1.13 2.01
C GLY A 425 -18.98 -0.78 1.32
N MET A 426 -17.89 -1.42 1.72
CA MET A 426 -16.58 -1.18 1.09
C MET A 426 -16.54 -1.64 -0.36
N ALA A 427 -17.11 -2.80 -0.67
CA ALA A 427 -17.12 -3.29 -2.04
C ALA A 427 -17.99 -2.41 -2.96
N HIS A 428 -19.11 -1.89 -2.47
CA HIS A 428 -19.89 -0.88 -3.19
C HIS A 428 -19.06 0.39 -3.47
N LYS A 429 -18.30 0.89 -2.47
CA LYS A 429 -17.39 2.04 -2.68
C LYS A 429 -16.32 1.76 -3.72
N ILE A 430 -15.73 0.57 -3.72
CA ILE A 430 -14.72 0.16 -4.69
C ILE A 430 -15.30 0.13 -6.11
N GLU A 431 -16.51 -0.41 -6.29
CA GLU A 431 -17.20 -0.40 -7.59
C GLU A 431 -17.48 1.03 -8.06
N MET A 432 -18.06 1.86 -7.18
CA MET A 432 -18.36 3.26 -7.47
C MET A 432 -17.10 4.05 -7.88
N TRP A 433 -15.98 3.88 -7.17
CA TRP A 433 -14.71 4.49 -7.58
C TRP A 433 -14.18 3.93 -8.90
N GLY A 434 -14.33 2.62 -9.12
CA GLY A 434 -13.97 1.99 -10.40
C GLY A 434 -14.75 2.58 -11.58
N GLU A 435 -16.06 2.77 -11.42
CA GLU A 435 -16.90 3.44 -12.43
C GLU A 435 -16.48 4.89 -12.64
N ARG A 436 -16.23 5.63 -11.57
CA ARG A 436 -15.79 7.03 -11.66
C ARG A 436 -14.45 7.17 -12.36
N ASP A 437 -13.49 6.26 -12.15
CA ASP A 437 -12.20 6.27 -12.85
C ASP A 437 -12.34 6.13 -14.37
N HIS A 438 -13.41 5.48 -14.86
CA HIS A 438 -13.68 5.36 -16.29
C HIS A 438 -14.26 6.64 -16.91
N HIS A 439 -14.96 7.46 -16.13
CA HIS A 439 -15.73 8.60 -16.62
C HIS A 439 -15.13 9.97 -16.25
N GLU A 440 -14.46 10.05 -15.09
CA GLU A 440 -13.89 11.30 -14.58
C GLU A 440 -12.53 11.59 -15.24
N PRO A 441 -12.29 12.82 -15.71
CA PRO A 441 -10.98 13.20 -16.22
C PRO A 441 -9.95 13.15 -15.09
N LYS A 442 -8.76 12.61 -15.37
CA LYS A 442 -7.64 12.64 -14.43
C LYS A 442 -7.15 14.08 -14.27
N ILE A 443 -7.37 14.68 -13.10
CA ILE A 443 -6.97 16.06 -12.83
C ILE A 443 -5.46 16.11 -12.56
N LEU A 444 -4.73 16.83 -13.39
CA LEU A 444 -3.33 17.17 -13.15
C LEU A 444 -3.23 18.39 -12.23
N PRO A 445 -2.54 18.37 -11.08
CA PRO A 445 -1.82 19.51 -10.56
C PRO A 445 -0.60 19.66 -11.47
N MET A 446 -0.85 20.05 -12.74
CA MET A 446 0.21 20.66 -13.51
C MET A 446 0.70 21.85 -12.70
N SER A 447 2.01 22.06 -12.65
CA SER A 447 2.50 23.36 -12.23
C SER A 447 1.77 24.40 -13.09
N TYR A 448 1.24 25.45 -12.47
CA TYR A 448 0.49 26.49 -13.20
C TYR A 448 1.24 26.97 -14.45
N THR A 449 2.57 26.96 -14.39
CA THR A 449 3.50 27.28 -15.48
C THR A 449 3.49 26.28 -16.64
N LEU A 450 3.35 24.97 -16.38
CA LEU A 450 3.19 23.96 -17.43
C LEU A 450 1.78 23.98 -18.00
N ALA A 451 0.77 24.14 -17.14
CA ALA A 451 -0.62 24.28 -17.58
C ALA A 451 -0.79 25.49 -18.50
N THR A 452 -0.21 26.64 -18.14
CA THR A 452 -0.24 27.85 -18.98
C THR A 452 0.54 27.67 -20.28
N LYS A 453 1.71 27.03 -20.27
CA LYS A 453 2.47 26.73 -21.50
C LYS A 453 1.72 25.81 -22.44
N GLU A 454 1.13 24.72 -21.95
CA GLU A 454 0.29 23.82 -22.76
C GLU A 454 -0.99 24.50 -23.26
N PHE A 455 -1.61 25.36 -22.45
CA PHE A 455 -2.79 26.13 -22.85
C PHE A 455 -2.47 27.15 -23.96
N THR A 456 -1.29 27.76 -23.92
CA THR A 456 -0.84 28.73 -24.94
C THR A 456 -0.30 28.07 -26.22
N ASN A 457 0.14 26.81 -26.16
CA ASN A 457 0.60 26.09 -27.34
C ASN A 457 0.09 24.63 -27.35
N PRO A 458 -1.02 24.35 -28.05
CA PRO A 458 -1.61 23.02 -28.16
C PRO A 458 -0.67 21.96 -28.76
N SER A 459 0.35 22.36 -29.53
CA SER A 459 1.33 21.42 -30.10
C SER A 459 2.31 20.87 -29.05
N LEU A 460 2.33 21.46 -27.85
CA LEU A 460 3.11 20.98 -26.71
C LEU A 460 2.35 19.98 -25.83
N ARG A 461 1.13 19.57 -26.20
CA ARG A 461 0.44 18.42 -25.59
C ARG A 461 1.29 17.17 -25.78
N ARG A 462 2.24 16.96 -24.88
CA ARG A 462 2.99 15.72 -24.81
C ARG A 462 2.01 14.65 -24.36
N LYS A 463 2.18 13.43 -24.87
CA LYS A 463 1.58 12.22 -24.29
C LYS A 463 2.26 11.91 -22.96
N ILE A 464 2.21 12.84 -22.01
CA ILE A 464 2.69 12.61 -20.64
C ILE A 464 1.59 11.81 -19.94
N VAL A 465 1.99 10.76 -19.23
CA VAL A 465 1.07 10.04 -18.36
C VAL A 465 0.59 11.01 -17.30
N SER A 466 -0.71 11.26 -17.25
CA SER A 466 -1.30 12.05 -16.18
C SER A 466 -1.64 11.14 -15.01
N GLN A 467 -0.84 11.16 -13.94
CA GLN A 467 -1.24 10.57 -12.67
C GLN A 467 -0.99 11.52 -11.53
N THR A 468 -2.08 12.10 -11.13
CA THR A 468 -2.26 12.74 -9.84
C THR A 468 -3.72 12.52 -9.60
N GLU A 469 -4.01 11.50 -8.83
CA GLU A 469 -5.36 11.22 -8.39
C GLU A 469 -5.62 12.22 -7.25
N PHE A 470 -5.79 13.51 -7.56
CA PHE A 470 -6.47 14.42 -6.65
C PHE A 470 -7.94 13.98 -6.59
N GLY A 471 -8.17 12.89 -5.85
CA GLY A 471 -9.51 12.44 -5.49
C GLY A 471 -10.05 13.34 -4.39
N GLY A 472 -11.31 13.73 -4.50
CA GLY A 472 -12.04 14.40 -3.40
C GLY A 472 -12.43 15.85 -3.64
N CYS A 473 -12.08 16.46 -4.76
CA CYS A 473 -12.68 17.75 -5.14
C CYS A 473 -14.08 17.51 -5.69
N ARG A 474 -15.10 17.62 -4.85
CA ARG A 474 -16.49 17.71 -5.29
C ARG A 474 -16.88 19.16 -5.39
N PHE A 475 -17.23 19.59 -6.60
CA PHE A 475 -17.79 20.90 -6.80
C PHE A 475 -19.22 20.91 -6.27
N PHE A 476 -19.52 21.81 -5.34
CA PHE A 476 -20.87 22.09 -4.87
C PHE A 476 -21.28 23.47 -5.37
N MET A 477 -22.38 23.54 -6.11
CA MET A 477 -22.96 24.83 -6.54
C MET A 477 -23.45 25.65 -5.33
N ASP A 478 -23.82 24.96 -4.24
CA ASP A 478 -24.32 25.55 -3.00
C ASP A 478 -23.58 24.95 -1.78
N PRO A 479 -22.95 25.78 -0.92
CA PRO A 479 -22.29 25.31 0.31
C PRO A 479 -23.18 24.46 1.24
N PHE A 480 -24.50 24.70 1.28
CA PHE A 480 -25.40 23.89 2.13
C PHE A 480 -25.50 22.44 1.65
N GLN A 481 -25.32 22.19 0.35
CA GLN A 481 -25.26 20.83 -0.20
C GLN A 481 -24.00 20.10 0.27
N ALA A 482 -22.89 20.82 0.46
CA ALA A 482 -21.66 20.23 1.00
C ALA A 482 -21.84 19.73 2.44
N PHE A 483 -22.58 20.46 3.28
CA PHE A 483 -22.86 20.05 4.66
C PHE A 483 -23.88 18.90 4.76
N LYS A 484 -24.82 18.80 3.81
CA LYS A 484 -25.78 17.69 3.73
C LYS A 484 -25.17 16.43 3.12
N PHE A 485 -24.08 16.58 2.36
CA PHE A 485 -23.33 15.46 1.82
C PHE A 485 -22.60 14.73 2.94
N ARG A 486 -23.28 13.73 3.52
CA ARG A 486 -22.60 12.67 4.26
C ARG A 486 -21.99 11.77 3.20
N GLY A 487 -20.66 11.80 3.06
CA GLY A 487 -19.96 10.80 2.25
C GLY A 487 -20.41 9.43 2.73
N THR A 488 -21.18 8.73 1.89
CA THR A 488 -21.58 7.35 2.13
C THR A 488 -20.37 6.46 1.94
#